data_AF-A0A1W9HNG9-F1
#
_entry.id   AF-A0A1W9HNG9-F1
#
_cell.length_a   1.000
_cell.length_b   1.000
_cell.length_c   1.000
_cell.angle_alpha   90.00
_cell.angle_beta   90.00
_cell.angle_gamma   90.00
#
_symmetry.space_group_name_H-M   'P 1'
#
loop_
_entity.id
_entity.type
_entity.pdbx_description
1 polymer ?
#
loop_
_entity_poly.entity_id
_entity_poly.type
_entity_poly.pdbx_seq_one_letter_code
_entity_poly.pdbx_strand_id
1 'polypeptide(L)'
;MPGRRTSNKKKQSRKTNLPDLSDKRRFQQRLLKWYGEHGRDLPWRKTSDPYHILVSEVMLQQTQVDRVIPKYHEFLKRYPSFEDLAEAPVAEVKKTWYPLGYNVRPERLHGIACETVERYGGKLPSDAEELLSFKGIGRYTAGAIRSFAFNEDAPILDTNVIRVLHRVFVAEGDPKAQKAVLWELSEALIPPKKGYDFNQAIMDFGAMVCTARDPYCLLCPMKSFCKTYPFSPPPRERV
;
A
#
# COMPACT_ATOMS: atom_id res chain seq x y z
N MET A 1 0.03 53.23 -32.06
CA MET A 1 -0.85 52.43 -31.18
C MET A 1 -1.54 51.35 -32.00
N PRO A 2 -0.99 50.13 -32.12
CA PRO A 2 -1.74 48.99 -32.64
C PRO A 2 -2.32 48.18 -31.47
N GLY A 3 -3.63 47.89 -31.57
CA GLY A 3 -4.44 47.28 -30.52
C GLY A 3 -4.01 45.86 -30.14
N ARG A 4 -4.08 45.59 -28.83
CA ARG A 4 -3.94 44.27 -28.23
C ARG A 4 -4.99 43.31 -28.81
N ARG A 5 -4.54 42.29 -29.54
CA ARG A 5 -5.30 41.05 -29.72
C ARG A 5 -5.29 40.29 -28.39
N THR A 6 -6.41 40.31 -27.68
CA THR A 6 -6.65 39.41 -26.56
C THR A 6 -6.88 38.00 -27.10
N SER A 7 -5.86 37.14 -26.99
CA SER A 7 -6.01 35.72 -27.29
C SER A 7 -6.83 35.07 -26.17
N ASN A 8 -8.06 34.71 -26.50
CA ASN A 8 -8.97 34.01 -25.61
C ASN A 8 -8.52 32.54 -25.52
N LYS A 9 -7.55 32.24 -24.66
CA LYS A 9 -7.16 30.85 -24.33
C LYS A 9 -8.31 30.21 -23.53
N LYS A 10 -9.16 29.45 -24.22
CA LYS A 10 -10.10 28.51 -23.62
C LYS A 10 -9.33 27.62 -22.62
N LYS A 11 -9.66 27.76 -21.32
CA LYS A 11 -9.29 26.80 -20.28
C LYS A 11 -9.92 25.44 -20.66
N GLN A 12 -9.12 24.54 -21.21
CA GLN A 12 -9.49 23.12 -21.26
C GLN A 12 -9.63 22.62 -19.82
N SER A 13 -10.85 22.31 -19.40
CA SER A 13 -11.08 21.65 -18.12
C SER A 13 -10.39 20.28 -18.15
N ARG A 14 -9.44 20.03 -17.25
CA ARG A 14 -8.89 18.69 -17.03
C ARG A 14 -10.07 17.76 -16.74
N LYS A 15 -10.39 16.83 -17.66
CA LYS A 15 -11.26 15.70 -17.34
C LYS A 15 -10.62 14.98 -16.15
N THR A 16 -11.35 14.86 -15.05
CA THR A 16 -10.87 14.12 -13.88
C THR A 16 -10.71 12.66 -14.29
N ASN A 17 -9.53 12.07 -14.05
CA ASN A 17 -9.24 10.64 -14.31
C ASN A 17 -9.94 9.70 -13.31
N LEU A 18 -10.95 10.20 -12.60
CA LEU A 18 -11.67 9.49 -11.56
C LEU A 18 -12.76 8.63 -12.19
N PRO A 19 -13.04 7.44 -11.62
CA PRO A 19 -14.15 6.61 -12.05
C PRO A 19 -15.48 7.34 -11.83
N ASP A 20 -16.46 7.04 -12.68
CA ASP A 20 -17.83 7.49 -12.40
C ASP A 20 -18.34 6.88 -11.08
N LEU A 21 -19.38 7.50 -10.51
CA LEU A 21 -19.92 7.09 -9.21
C LEU A 21 -20.45 5.65 -9.21
N SER A 22 -20.94 5.16 -10.34
CA SER A 22 -21.50 3.81 -10.46
C SER A 22 -20.40 2.75 -10.44
N ASP A 23 -19.31 2.97 -11.18
CA ASP A 23 -18.15 2.09 -11.22
C ASP A 23 -17.37 2.14 -9.91
N LYS A 24 -17.23 3.32 -9.28
CA LYS A 24 -16.67 3.45 -7.92
C LYS A 24 -17.44 2.57 -6.92
N ARG A 25 -18.76 2.73 -6.82
CA ARG A 25 -19.59 1.95 -5.88
C ARG A 25 -19.53 0.46 -6.18
N ARG A 26 -19.59 0.09 -7.46
CA ARG A 26 -19.50 -1.31 -7.91
C ARG A 26 -18.16 -1.93 -7.53
N PHE A 27 -17.06 -1.23 -7.73
CA PHE A 27 -15.72 -1.69 -7.36
C PHE A 27 -15.61 -1.90 -5.84
N GLN A 28 -15.99 -0.89 -5.05
CA GLN A 28 -15.98 -0.94 -3.59
C GLN A 28 -16.77 -2.15 -3.04
N GLN A 29 -18.03 -2.29 -3.48
CA GLN A 29 -18.90 -3.37 -3.00
C GLN A 29 -18.38 -4.76 -3.37
N ARG A 30 -17.96 -4.94 -4.63
CA ARG A 30 -17.47 -6.24 -5.11
C ARG A 30 -16.14 -6.62 -4.47
N LEU A 31 -15.25 -5.66 -4.26
CA LEU A 31 -13.96 -5.89 -3.64
C LEU A 31 -14.12 -6.27 -2.16
N LEU A 32 -14.93 -5.51 -1.41
CA LEU A 32 -15.19 -5.80 0.00
C LEU A 32 -15.95 -7.11 0.20
N LYS A 33 -16.93 -7.41 -0.67
CA LYS A 33 -17.62 -8.71 -0.65
C LYS A 33 -16.63 -9.85 -0.86
N TRP A 34 -15.79 -9.75 -1.89
CA TRP A 34 -14.76 -10.74 -2.16
C TRP A 34 -13.80 -10.91 -0.97
N TYR A 35 -13.41 -9.81 -0.31
CA TYR A 35 -12.54 -9.86 0.87
C TYR A 35 -13.20 -10.53 2.07
N GLY A 36 -14.50 -10.34 2.28
CA GLY A 36 -15.23 -11.05 3.34
C GLY A 36 -15.26 -12.57 3.15
N GLU A 37 -15.16 -13.05 1.91
CA GLU A 37 -15.20 -14.48 1.56
C GLU A 37 -13.78 -15.09 1.42
N HIS A 38 -12.79 -14.30 1.02
CA HIS A 38 -11.47 -14.78 0.60
C HIS A 38 -10.27 -14.09 1.25
N GLY A 39 -10.51 -13.13 2.17
CA GLY A 39 -9.46 -12.41 2.88
C GLY A 39 -8.55 -13.35 3.67
N ARG A 40 -7.24 -13.06 3.66
CA ARG A 40 -6.25 -13.88 4.38
C ARG A 40 -6.28 -13.62 5.88
N ASP A 41 -6.16 -14.67 6.68
CA ASP A 41 -5.91 -14.57 8.12
C ASP A 41 -4.40 -14.48 8.38
N LEU A 42 -3.92 -13.31 8.84
CA LEU A 42 -2.48 -13.03 9.04
C LEU A 42 -2.24 -12.45 10.43
N PRO A 43 -1.11 -12.77 11.10
CA PRO A 43 -0.86 -12.35 12.49
C PRO A 43 -0.96 -10.83 12.70
N TRP A 44 -0.40 -10.03 11.80
CA TRP A 44 -0.43 -8.57 11.85
C TRP A 44 -1.81 -7.95 11.54
N ARG A 45 -2.80 -8.76 11.15
CA ARG A 45 -4.20 -8.30 11.00
C ARG A 45 -5.01 -8.45 12.29
N LYS A 46 -4.46 -9.11 13.31
CA LYS A 46 -5.10 -9.36 14.61
C LYS A 46 -4.74 -8.31 15.67
N THR A 47 -4.12 -7.21 15.25
CA THR A 47 -3.66 -6.13 16.12
C THR A 47 -3.84 -4.79 15.41
N SER A 48 -3.98 -3.73 16.21
CA SER A 48 -3.93 -2.33 15.76
C SER A 48 -2.72 -1.60 16.34
N ASP A 49 -1.77 -2.32 16.94
CA ASP A 49 -0.56 -1.73 17.51
C ASP A 49 0.35 -1.18 16.39
N PRO A 50 0.65 0.15 16.37
CA PRO A 50 1.51 0.76 15.37
C PRO A 50 2.90 0.11 15.25
N TYR A 51 3.49 -0.36 16.35
CA TYR A 51 4.78 -1.05 16.34
C TYR A 51 4.67 -2.36 15.56
N HIS A 52 3.69 -3.19 15.91
CA HIS A 52 3.44 -4.48 15.28
C HIS A 52 3.12 -4.34 13.79
N ILE A 53 2.31 -3.35 13.43
CA ILE A 53 1.99 -3.03 12.04
C ILE A 53 3.26 -2.60 11.29
N LEU A 54 4.04 -1.66 11.81
CA LEU A 54 5.27 -1.18 11.17
C LEU A 54 6.27 -2.33 10.95
N VAL A 55 6.49 -3.19 11.94
CA VAL A 55 7.37 -4.36 11.83
C VAL A 55 6.92 -5.24 10.65
N SER A 56 5.62 -5.54 10.57
CA SER A 56 5.08 -6.37 9.48
C SER A 56 5.24 -5.72 8.11
N GLU A 57 4.95 -4.42 7.99
CA GLU A 57 5.04 -3.67 6.74
C GLU A 57 6.48 -3.60 6.24
N VAL A 58 7.47 -3.41 7.13
CA VAL A 58 8.89 -3.41 6.75
C VAL A 58 9.34 -4.82 6.35
N MET A 59 8.90 -5.87 7.05
CA MET A 59 9.23 -7.26 6.70
C MET A 59 8.65 -7.67 5.35
N LEU A 60 7.42 -7.26 5.03
CA LEU A 60 6.72 -7.60 3.78
C LEU A 60 7.31 -6.92 2.55
N GLN A 61 8.16 -5.91 2.71
CA GLN A 61 8.88 -5.31 1.60
C GLN A 61 9.79 -6.36 0.92
N GLN A 62 9.44 -6.74 -0.31
CA GLN A 62 10.24 -7.67 -1.13
C GLN A 62 10.44 -9.05 -0.48
N THR A 63 9.57 -9.45 0.45
CA THR A 63 9.65 -10.75 1.12
C THR A 63 8.27 -11.42 1.12
N GLN A 64 8.24 -12.71 0.80
CA GLN A 64 6.98 -13.47 0.73
C GLN A 64 6.37 -13.67 2.12
N VAL A 65 5.04 -13.64 2.19
CA VAL A 65 4.26 -13.75 3.45
C VAL A 65 4.66 -14.96 4.28
N ASP A 66 4.77 -16.15 3.66
CA ASP A 66 5.09 -17.39 4.37
C ASP A 66 6.48 -17.37 5.03
N ARG A 67 7.42 -16.58 4.48
CA ARG A 67 8.74 -16.38 5.08
C ARG A 67 8.71 -15.34 6.21
N VAL A 68 7.79 -14.37 6.13
CA VAL A 68 7.64 -13.31 7.13
C VAL A 68 6.98 -13.83 8.40
N ILE A 69 5.94 -14.67 8.30
CA ILE A 69 5.16 -15.15 9.47
C ILE A 69 6.04 -15.68 10.62
N PRO A 70 6.91 -16.68 10.44
CA PRO A 70 7.72 -17.19 11.55
C PRO A 70 8.68 -16.13 12.10
N LYS A 71 9.24 -15.31 11.22
CA LYS A 71 10.21 -14.28 11.60
C LYS A 71 9.56 -13.12 12.35
N TYR A 72 8.33 -12.75 11.98
CA TYR A 72 7.53 -11.76 12.67
C TYR A 72 7.31 -12.14 14.14
N HIS A 73 6.91 -13.40 14.38
CA HIS A 73 6.74 -13.90 15.75
C HIS A 73 8.05 -13.94 16.55
N GLU A 74 9.14 -14.42 15.95
CA GLU A 74 10.46 -14.41 16.59
C GLU A 74 10.92 -13.00 16.95
N PHE A 75 10.74 -12.05 16.02
CA PHE A 75 11.17 -10.66 16.20
C PHE A 75 10.39 -9.98 17.32
N LEU A 76 9.06 -10.06 17.30
CA LEU A 76 8.22 -9.45 18.34
C LEU A 76 8.36 -10.11 19.71
N LYS A 77 8.71 -11.40 19.76
CA LYS A 77 9.04 -12.06 21.03
C LYS A 77 10.31 -11.47 21.64
N ARG A 78 11.28 -11.10 20.82
CA ARG A 78 12.57 -10.56 21.28
C ARG A 78 12.52 -9.05 21.53
N TYR A 79 11.77 -8.33 20.71
CA TYR A 79 11.60 -6.89 20.77
C TYR A 79 10.08 -6.62 20.80
N PRO A 80 9.42 -6.65 21.97
CA PRO A 80 7.98 -6.49 22.03
C PRO A 80 7.50 -5.05 21.85
N SER A 81 8.35 -4.03 22.06
CA SER A 81 7.99 -2.63 21.85
C SER A 81 9.03 -1.82 21.07
N PHE A 82 8.72 -0.54 20.81
CA PHE A 82 9.67 0.42 20.26
C PHE A 82 10.86 0.64 21.19
N GLU A 83 10.63 0.70 22.50
CA GLU A 83 11.65 0.83 23.54
C GLU A 83 12.62 -0.36 23.51
N ASP A 84 12.11 -1.60 23.54
CA ASP A 84 12.96 -2.79 23.49
C ASP A 84 13.79 -2.86 22.21
N LEU A 85 13.21 -2.44 21.08
CA LEU A 85 13.93 -2.39 19.82
C LEU A 85 14.99 -1.28 19.81
N ALA A 86 14.68 -0.10 20.34
CA ALA A 86 15.57 1.05 20.38
C ALA A 86 16.80 0.80 21.27
N GLU A 87 16.62 0.13 22.40
CA GLU A 87 17.70 -0.23 23.33
C GLU A 87 18.64 -1.30 22.77
N ALA A 88 18.16 -2.12 21.83
CA ALA A 88 18.93 -3.22 21.28
C ALA A 88 20.11 -2.73 20.40
N PRO A 89 21.29 -3.39 20.47
CA PRO A 89 22.35 -3.16 19.50
C PRO A 89 21.87 -3.49 18.08
N VAL A 90 22.02 -2.57 17.14
CA VAL A 90 21.56 -2.74 15.74
C VAL A 90 22.12 -4.02 15.07
N ALA A 91 23.31 -4.47 15.48
CA ALA A 91 23.91 -5.71 15.01
C ALA A 91 23.08 -6.96 15.40
N GLU A 92 22.54 -6.99 16.62
CA GLU A 92 21.65 -8.07 17.09
C GLU A 92 20.28 -8.01 16.41
N VAL A 93 19.78 -6.80 16.12
CA VAL A 93 18.55 -6.62 15.34
C VAL A 93 18.70 -7.22 13.94
N LYS A 94 19.81 -6.93 13.25
CA LYS A 94 20.13 -7.53 11.93
C LYS A 94 20.24 -9.05 12.00
N LYS A 95 20.88 -9.57 13.04
CA LYS A 95 21.04 -11.02 13.25
C LYS A 95 19.68 -11.69 13.42
N THR A 96 18.79 -11.08 14.23
CA THR A 96 17.42 -11.57 14.42
C THR A 96 16.64 -11.52 13.09
N TRP A 97 16.81 -10.47 12.28
CA TRP A 97 16.13 -10.29 10.99
C TRP A 97 16.50 -11.32 9.90
N TYR A 98 17.70 -11.92 9.98
CA TYR A 98 18.14 -12.93 9.03
C TYR A 98 17.21 -14.16 9.03
N PRO A 99 16.83 -14.76 7.87
CA PRO A 99 17.37 -14.56 6.53
C PRO A 99 16.46 -13.74 5.58
N LEU A 100 15.65 -12.80 6.08
CA LEU A 100 14.70 -12.06 5.21
C LEU A 100 15.39 -11.17 4.15
N GLY A 101 16.70 -10.93 4.27
CA GLY A 101 17.48 -10.16 3.29
C GLY A 101 17.23 -8.65 3.35
N TYR A 102 17.92 -7.89 2.48
CA TYR A 102 17.94 -6.42 2.45
C TYR A 102 18.28 -5.80 3.82
N ASN A 103 19.54 -5.95 4.22
CA ASN A 103 20.04 -5.62 5.58
C ASN A 103 19.86 -4.15 6.00
N VAL A 104 19.53 -3.25 5.06
CA VAL A 104 19.17 -1.86 5.37
C VAL A 104 17.79 -1.73 6.02
N ARG A 105 16.88 -2.70 5.83
CA ARG A 105 15.53 -2.68 6.41
C ARG A 105 15.52 -2.78 7.94
N PRO A 106 16.18 -3.77 8.58
CA PRO A 106 16.26 -3.80 10.03
C PRO A 106 16.97 -2.58 10.62
N GLU A 107 17.98 -2.02 9.94
CA GLU A 107 18.62 -0.77 10.36
C GLU A 107 17.64 0.42 10.33
N ARG A 108 16.84 0.55 9.26
CA ARG A 108 15.84 1.61 9.15
C ARG A 108 14.74 1.47 10.21
N LEU A 109 14.26 0.24 10.42
CA LEU A 109 13.26 -0.03 11.47
C LEU A 109 13.81 0.32 12.85
N HIS A 110 15.06 -0.06 13.14
CA HIS A 110 15.75 0.31 14.37
C HIS A 110 15.87 1.83 14.52
N GLY A 111 16.27 2.54 13.46
CA GLY A 111 16.32 4.01 13.47
C GLY A 111 14.96 4.66 13.74
N ILE A 112 13.88 4.15 13.13
CA ILE A 112 12.51 4.62 13.40
C ILE A 112 12.15 4.37 14.88
N ALA A 113 12.53 3.23 15.45
CA ALA A 113 12.27 2.93 16.84
C ALA A 113 13.00 3.89 17.80
N CYS A 114 14.30 4.11 17.59
CA CYS A 114 15.07 5.08 18.37
C CYS A 114 14.45 6.48 18.29
N GLU A 115 14.10 6.93 17.08
CA GLU A 115 13.49 8.24 16.85
C GLU A 115 12.09 8.34 17.49
N THR A 116 11.31 7.26 17.49
CA THR A 116 9.98 7.19 18.13
C THR A 116 10.11 7.32 19.65
N VAL A 117 11.10 6.66 20.25
CA VAL A 117 11.37 6.76 21.68
C VAL A 117 11.85 8.17 22.05
N GLU A 118 12.84 8.69 21.32
CA GLU A 118 13.47 9.98 21.60
C GLU A 118 12.49 11.16 21.45
N ARG A 119 11.73 11.20 20.34
CA ARG A 119 10.88 12.36 20.01
C ARG A 119 9.44 12.23 20.52
N TYR A 120 8.94 11.00 20.66
CA TYR A 120 7.51 10.75 20.92
C TYR A 120 7.26 9.82 22.12
N GLY A 121 8.29 9.51 22.93
CA GLY A 121 8.14 8.73 24.15
C GLY A 121 7.59 7.32 23.91
N GLY A 122 8.02 6.68 22.82
CA GLY A 122 7.63 5.30 22.47
C GLY A 122 6.31 5.19 21.72
N LYS A 123 5.64 6.31 21.44
CA LYS A 123 4.34 6.34 20.74
C LYS A 123 4.49 6.88 19.34
N LEU A 124 4.37 6.00 18.34
CA LEU A 124 4.42 6.43 16.95
C LEU A 124 3.21 7.36 16.64
N PRO A 125 3.42 8.54 16.03
CA PRO A 125 2.33 9.46 15.72
C PRO A 125 1.40 8.91 14.63
N SER A 126 0.15 9.39 14.61
CA SER A 126 -0.81 9.07 13.54
C SER A 126 -0.83 10.13 12.43
N ASP A 127 -0.27 11.31 12.66
CA ASP A 127 -0.24 12.37 11.66
C ASP A 127 0.62 12.01 10.44
N ALA A 128 0.14 12.39 9.26
CA ALA A 128 0.80 12.03 8.01
C ALA A 128 2.14 12.76 7.81
N GLU A 129 2.23 14.04 8.18
CA GLU A 129 3.45 14.83 8.02
C GLU A 129 4.51 14.37 9.03
N GLU A 130 4.10 14.09 10.27
CA GLU A 130 4.99 13.52 11.28
C GLU A 130 5.55 12.17 10.86
N LEU A 131 4.69 11.25 10.39
CA LEU A 131 5.12 9.94 9.87
C LEU A 131 6.08 10.08 8.68
N LEU A 132 5.83 11.01 7.76
CA LEU A 132 6.70 11.25 6.60
C LEU A 132 8.05 11.89 6.98
N SER A 133 8.17 12.46 8.19
CA SER A 133 9.43 13.01 8.67
C SER A 133 10.47 11.93 9.03
N PHE A 134 10.01 10.71 9.36
CA PHE A 134 10.89 9.60 9.72
C PHE A 134 11.67 9.07 8.50
N LYS A 135 12.98 8.91 8.64
CA LYS A 135 13.82 8.33 7.60
C LYS A 135 13.48 6.86 7.38
N GLY A 136 12.79 6.56 6.29
CA GLY A 136 12.42 5.19 5.90
C GLY A 136 10.91 4.95 5.85
N ILE A 137 10.10 5.89 6.35
CA ILE A 137 8.66 5.89 6.17
C ILE A 137 8.33 6.69 4.91
N GLY A 138 7.94 6.00 3.85
CA GLY A 138 7.42 6.63 2.63
C GLY A 138 5.91 6.77 2.66
N ARG A 139 5.34 7.42 1.64
CA ARG A 139 3.88 7.63 1.49
C ARG A 139 3.04 6.36 1.64
N TYR A 140 3.52 5.23 1.11
CA TYR A 140 2.86 3.93 1.31
C TYR A 140 2.83 3.54 2.78
N THR A 141 3.99 3.50 3.44
CA THR A 141 4.10 3.05 4.84
C THR A 141 3.33 3.97 5.78
N ALA A 142 3.37 5.29 5.56
CA ALA A 142 2.56 6.24 6.32
C ALA A 142 1.05 5.96 6.16
N GLY A 143 0.58 5.74 4.93
CA GLY A 143 -0.81 5.36 4.67
C GLY A 143 -1.19 4.01 5.30
N ALA A 144 -0.31 3.03 5.25
CA ALA A 144 -0.50 1.72 5.86
C ALA A 144 -0.60 1.81 7.39
N ILE A 145 0.27 2.58 8.05
CA ILE A 145 0.20 2.80 9.51
C ILE A 145 -1.11 3.49 9.88
N ARG A 146 -1.44 4.60 9.20
CA ARG A 146 -2.68 5.35 9.43
C ARG A 146 -3.92 4.48 9.24
N SER A 147 -3.93 3.65 8.20
CA SER A 147 -5.06 2.78 7.91
C SER A 147 -5.13 1.55 8.82
N PHE A 148 -4.02 0.88 9.08
CA PHE A 148 -4.01 -0.41 9.77
C PHE A 148 -3.90 -0.31 11.29
N ALA A 149 -3.23 0.71 11.81
CA ALA A 149 -3.10 0.94 13.24
C ALA A 149 -4.15 1.94 13.76
N PHE A 150 -4.40 3.01 13.01
CA PHE A 150 -5.28 4.10 13.44
C PHE A 150 -6.66 4.10 12.78
N ASN A 151 -6.94 3.10 11.92
CA ASN A 151 -8.23 2.92 11.23
C ASN A 151 -8.70 4.16 10.44
N GLU A 152 -7.77 4.93 9.91
CA GLU A 152 -8.05 6.09 9.06
C GLU A 152 -8.29 5.66 7.60
N ASP A 153 -9.06 6.46 6.87
CA ASP A 153 -9.29 6.28 5.42
C ASP A 153 -8.08 6.76 4.59
N ALA A 154 -6.88 6.32 4.96
CA ALA A 154 -5.63 6.71 4.33
C ALA A 154 -5.32 5.83 3.10
N PRO A 155 -4.95 6.42 1.93
CA PRO A 155 -4.62 5.64 0.75
C PRO A 155 -3.29 4.91 0.88
N ILE A 156 -3.21 3.74 0.25
CA ILE A 156 -1.97 3.00 0.01
C ILE A 156 -1.76 2.78 -1.48
N LEU A 157 -0.50 2.61 -1.89
CA LEU A 157 -0.18 2.32 -3.29
C LEU A 157 1.11 1.48 -3.41
N ASP A 158 1.00 0.18 -3.14
CA ASP A 158 2.05 -0.80 -3.43
C ASP A 158 1.99 -1.30 -4.89
N THR A 159 2.84 -2.25 -5.26
CA THR A 159 2.86 -2.82 -6.61
C THR A 159 1.60 -3.62 -6.95
N ASN A 160 0.89 -4.17 -5.96
CA ASN A 160 -0.38 -4.87 -6.13
C ASN A 160 -1.51 -3.89 -6.43
N VAL A 161 -1.65 -2.85 -5.61
CA VAL A 161 -2.64 -1.80 -5.77
C VAL A 161 -2.42 -1.05 -7.08
N ILE A 162 -1.17 -0.67 -7.42
CA ILE A 162 -0.84 -0.07 -8.73
C ILE A 162 -1.40 -0.91 -9.87
N ARG A 163 -1.15 -2.23 -9.84
CA ARG A 163 -1.56 -3.13 -10.90
C ARG A 163 -3.07 -3.27 -11.00
N VAL A 164 -3.76 -3.40 -9.86
CA VAL A 164 -5.24 -3.50 -9.83
C VAL A 164 -5.86 -2.21 -10.35
N LEU A 165 -5.48 -1.05 -9.81
CA LEU A 165 -6.04 0.24 -10.20
C LEU A 165 -5.75 0.56 -11.66
N HIS A 166 -4.52 0.33 -12.11
CA HIS A 166 -4.15 0.55 -13.50
C HIS A 166 -4.98 -0.32 -14.44
N ARG A 167 -5.06 -1.65 -14.21
CA ARG A 167 -5.81 -2.55 -15.10
C ARG A 167 -7.31 -2.27 -15.11
N VAL A 168 -7.90 -1.97 -13.95
CA VAL A 168 -9.34 -1.76 -13.84
C VAL A 168 -9.75 -0.41 -14.42
N PHE A 169 -9.02 0.66 -14.14
CA PHE A 169 -9.48 2.04 -14.42
C PHE A 169 -8.68 2.82 -15.45
N VAL A 170 -7.43 2.43 -15.76
CA VAL A 170 -6.53 3.21 -16.64
C VAL A 170 -6.26 2.49 -17.96
N ALA A 171 -5.81 1.24 -17.91
CA ALA A 171 -5.39 0.35 -18.99
C ALA A 171 -4.17 0.80 -19.81
N GLU A 172 -4.09 2.06 -20.23
CA GLU A 172 -3.06 2.55 -21.15
C GLU A 172 -1.93 3.33 -20.46
N GLY A 173 -0.70 3.15 -20.96
CA GLY A 173 0.50 3.82 -20.48
C GLY A 173 1.33 2.98 -19.51
N ASP A 174 2.46 3.54 -19.08
CA ASP A 174 3.31 2.94 -18.05
C ASP A 174 2.78 3.32 -16.65
N PRO A 175 2.35 2.35 -15.82
CA PRO A 175 1.91 2.61 -14.45
C PRO A 175 2.96 3.35 -13.60
N LYS A 176 4.26 3.16 -13.89
CA LYS A 176 5.34 3.85 -13.15
C LYS A 176 5.35 5.36 -13.44
N ALA A 177 5.02 5.76 -14.67
CA ALA A 177 4.91 7.16 -15.06
C ALA A 177 3.60 7.81 -14.58
N GLN A 178 2.61 7.00 -14.20
CA GLN A 178 1.27 7.45 -13.82
C GLN A 178 0.99 7.38 -12.31
N LYS A 179 2.02 7.30 -11.46
CA LYS A 179 1.86 7.19 -10.00
C LYS A 179 0.96 8.26 -9.39
N ALA A 180 1.01 9.51 -9.87
CA ALA A 180 0.15 10.58 -9.38
C ALA A 180 -1.34 10.27 -9.56
N VAL A 181 -1.74 9.83 -10.75
CA VAL A 181 -3.12 9.43 -11.07
C VAL A 181 -3.54 8.21 -10.24
N LEU A 182 -2.64 7.24 -10.05
CA LEU A 182 -2.94 6.04 -9.27
C LEU A 182 -3.10 6.35 -7.77
N TRP A 183 -2.38 7.34 -7.25
CA TRP A 183 -2.59 7.84 -5.90
C TRP A 183 -3.94 8.53 -5.74
N GLU A 184 -4.33 9.38 -6.69
CA GLU A 184 -5.66 10.02 -6.71
C GLU A 184 -6.78 8.97 -6.77
N LEU A 185 -6.60 7.91 -7.57
CA LEU A 185 -7.55 6.80 -7.64
C LEU A 185 -7.62 6.02 -6.32
N SER A 186 -6.48 5.70 -5.70
CA SER A 186 -6.45 4.99 -4.42
C SER A 186 -7.22 5.74 -3.35
N GLU A 187 -6.98 7.05 -3.23
CA GLU A 187 -7.68 7.94 -2.29
C GLU A 187 -9.17 8.05 -2.61
N ALA A 188 -9.52 8.29 -3.88
CA ALA A 188 -10.91 8.46 -4.28
C ALA A 188 -11.75 7.18 -4.14
N LEU A 189 -11.14 6.00 -4.13
CA LEU A 189 -11.85 4.72 -4.07
C LEU A 189 -12.07 4.20 -2.65
N ILE A 190 -11.40 4.73 -1.63
CA ILE A 190 -11.64 4.31 -0.24
C ILE A 190 -13.06 4.72 0.17
N PRO A 191 -13.92 3.77 0.60
CA PRO A 191 -15.20 4.12 1.20
C PRO A 191 -14.97 4.71 2.60
N PRO A 192 -15.76 5.74 3.00
CA PRO A 192 -15.64 6.31 4.33
C PRO A 192 -15.77 5.25 5.45
N LYS A 193 -14.89 5.33 6.45
CA LYS A 193 -14.80 4.42 7.61
C LYS A 193 -14.53 2.96 7.24
N LYS A 194 -13.97 2.72 6.06
CA LYS A 194 -13.65 1.39 5.53
C LYS A 194 -12.23 1.29 5.00
N GLY A 195 -11.37 2.27 5.31
CA GLY A 195 -9.96 2.28 4.93
C GLY A 195 -9.24 0.96 5.20
N TYR A 196 -9.34 0.44 6.43
CA TYR A 196 -8.71 -0.83 6.81
C TYR A 196 -9.10 -1.98 5.87
N ASP A 197 -10.40 -2.32 5.84
CA ASP A 197 -10.90 -3.45 5.05
C ASP A 197 -10.60 -3.27 3.56
N PHE A 198 -10.80 -2.05 3.04
CA PHE A 198 -10.60 -1.77 1.63
C PHE A 198 -9.14 -1.93 1.21
N ASN A 199 -8.21 -1.40 2.01
CA ASN A 199 -6.78 -1.48 1.73
C ASN A 199 -6.28 -2.93 1.82
N GLN A 200 -6.70 -3.69 2.85
CA GLN A 200 -6.38 -5.12 2.94
C GLN A 200 -6.96 -5.90 1.75
N ALA A 201 -8.20 -5.58 1.36
CA ALA A 201 -8.89 -6.21 0.24
C ALA A 201 -8.16 -6.00 -1.09
N ILE A 202 -7.77 -4.77 -1.42
CA ILE A 202 -7.13 -4.49 -2.72
C ILE A 202 -5.73 -5.10 -2.82
N MET A 203 -4.99 -5.16 -1.69
CA MET A 203 -3.70 -5.85 -1.63
C MET A 203 -3.86 -7.36 -1.84
N ASP A 204 -4.78 -7.99 -1.12
CA ASP A 204 -5.10 -9.42 -1.24
C ASP A 204 -5.58 -9.76 -2.65
N PHE A 205 -6.45 -8.92 -3.20
CA PHE A 205 -6.99 -9.09 -4.54
C PHE A 205 -5.91 -9.02 -5.60
N GLY A 206 -4.99 -8.05 -5.49
CA GLY A 206 -3.84 -7.96 -6.36
C GLY A 206 -2.93 -9.18 -6.23
N ALA A 207 -2.66 -9.64 -5.00
CA ALA A 207 -1.77 -10.76 -4.75
C ALA A 207 -2.33 -12.11 -5.24
N MET A 208 -3.64 -12.35 -5.09
CA MET A 208 -4.25 -13.66 -5.30
C MET A 208 -5.04 -13.80 -6.60
N VAL A 209 -5.67 -12.73 -7.09
CA VAL A 209 -6.56 -12.79 -8.26
C VAL A 209 -5.96 -12.03 -9.43
N CYS A 210 -5.71 -10.73 -9.27
CA CYS A 210 -5.16 -9.88 -10.32
C CYS A 210 -3.62 -9.97 -10.32
N THR A 211 -3.06 -11.17 -10.48
CA THR A 211 -1.61 -11.41 -10.39
C THR A 211 -0.83 -10.78 -11.55
N ALA A 212 0.48 -10.63 -11.41
CA ALA A 212 1.30 -9.91 -12.39
C ALA A 212 1.32 -10.57 -13.78
N ARG A 213 1.46 -11.89 -13.86
CA ARG A 213 1.69 -12.62 -15.12
C ARG A 213 0.45 -13.34 -15.63
N ASP A 214 -0.29 -14.00 -14.74
CA ASP A 214 -1.43 -14.85 -15.11
C ASP A 214 -2.61 -14.55 -14.16
N PRO A 215 -3.31 -13.42 -14.38
CA PRO A 215 -4.44 -13.05 -13.54
C PRO A 215 -5.64 -13.95 -13.79
N TYR A 216 -6.36 -14.32 -12.73
CA TYR A 216 -7.56 -15.16 -12.79
C TYR A 216 -8.79 -14.37 -13.26
N CYS A 217 -8.72 -13.79 -14.47
CA CYS A 217 -9.71 -12.87 -15.01
C CYS A 217 -11.12 -13.46 -15.16
N LEU A 218 -11.25 -14.78 -15.34
CA LEU A 218 -12.56 -15.43 -15.41
C LEU A 218 -13.29 -15.44 -14.06
N LEU A 219 -12.55 -15.50 -12.95
CA LEU A 219 -13.07 -15.47 -11.58
C LEU A 219 -13.06 -14.04 -10.99
N CYS A 220 -12.51 -13.07 -11.72
CA CYS A 220 -12.38 -11.69 -11.27
C CYS A 220 -13.75 -11.00 -11.18
N PRO A 221 -14.17 -10.50 -10.01
CA PRO A 221 -15.44 -9.79 -9.87
C PRO A 221 -15.45 -8.45 -10.62
N MET A 222 -14.30 -7.94 -11.05
CA MET A 222 -14.17 -6.70 -11.82
C MET A 222 -14.27 -6.91 -13.34
N LYS A 223 -14.35 -8.17 -13.79
CA LYS A 223 -14.34 -8.56 -15.22
C LYS A 223 -15.24 -7.72 -16.11
N SER A 224 -16.47 -7.42 -15.67
CA SER A 224 -17.48 -6.74 -16.49
C SER A 224 -17.20 -5.26 -16.77
N PHE A 225 -16.26 -4.62 -16.07
CA PHE A 225 -15.93 -3.21 -16.23
C PHE A 225 -14.42 -2.92 -16.19
N CYS A 226 -13.60 -3.97 -16.07
CA CYS A 226 -12.15 -3.84 -16.11
C CYS A 226 -11.70 -3.44 -17.51
N LYS A 227 -11.03 -2.29 -17.64
CA LYS A 227 -10.57 -1.78 -18.94
C LYS A 227 -9.54 -2.66 -19.64
N THR A 228 -8.83 -3.52 -18.91
CA THR A 228 -7.88 -4.49 -19.48
C THR A 228 -8.47 -5.91 -19.60
N TYR A 229 -9.79 -6.09 -19.56
CA TYR A 229 -10.39 -7.41 -19.85
C TYR A 229 -10.78 -7.51 -21.35
N PRO A 230 -10.46 -8.64 -22.05
CA PRO A 230 -9.63 -9.75 -21.59
C PRO A 230 -8.16 -9.34 -21.44
N PHE A 231 -7.50 -9.86 -20.40
CA PHE A 231 -6.08 -9.55 -20.18
C PHE A 231 -5.23 -10.24 -21.24
N SER A 232 -4.53 -9.45 -22.03
CA SER A 232 -3.50 -9.91 -22.96
C SER A 232 -2.14 -9.46 -22.45
N PRO A 233 -1.23 -10.37 -22.09
CA PRO A 233 0.12 -9.98 -21.69
C PRO A 233 0.81 -9.28 -22.86
N PRO A 234 1.65 -8.26 -22.62
CA PRO A 234 2.50 -7.72 -23.67
C PRO A 234 3.36 -8.85 -24.27
N PRO A 235 3.71 -8.78 -25.57
CA PRO A 235 4.58 -9.78 -26.19
C PRO A 235 5.85 -9.91 -25.35
N ARG A 236 6.28 -11.15 -25.06
CA ARG A 236 7.56 -11.37 -24.38
C ARG A 236 8.64 -10.80 -25.29
N GLU A 237 9.34 -9.75 -24.85
CA GLU A 237 10.63 -9.41 -25.44
C GLU A 237 11.50 -10.66 -25.29
N ARG A 238 11.94 -11.23 -26.42
CA ARG A 238 12.92 -12.30 -26.42
C ARG A 238 14.22 -11.65 -25.95
N VAL A 239 14.57 -11.90 -24.69
CA VAL A 239 15.92 -11.65 -24.17
C VAL A 239 16.83 -12.73 -24.72
#